data_AF-A0A7U4SV33-F1
#
_entry.id   AF-A0A7U4SV33-F1
#
_cell.length_a   1.000
_cell.length_b   1.000
_cell.length_c   1.000
_cell.angle_alpha   90.00
_cell.angle_beta   90.00
_cell.angle_gamma   90.00
#
_symmetry.space_group_name_H-M   'P 1'
#
loop_
_entity.id
_entity.type
_entity.pdbx_description
1 polymer ?
#
loop_
_entity_poly.entity_id
_entity_poly.type
_entity_poly.pdbx_seq_one_letter_code
_entity_poly.pdbx_strand_id
1 'polypeptide(L)'
;MRSPRRAGTALALAVASLAGCGGGDDSNESAPRAFAPPTVQLAYPAQPNAPVAHVPVANVPSGHTPPTATPIIPPAAAPAAAPAAAPGGISAGIAPTHAALRRPTIELEFDRAIAPRSAGRIALHGEDRASVAVGALSWLSDRRLAFRPLAPLKSNSRYEIVVPAGIESATGERSAHPLTASFDTAPTTPPRGLRNLGGSCFINTALQLAVHSSALDGIVSNQDVPPAVRALLEDYDAASAQELDEQLQAAVAALRATTNIPDSGPGYLADVLMELRMPLNDAFDASDIRDAPADAKAFRLNSLFDFAALPNHDRLVAFGYNTRDHYVAYVKRDGVWYCIDDVQVSVASEQQLRDLPASYRHSESNPDLVGVAIEVAIYR
;
A
#
# COMPACT_ATOMS: atom_id res chain seq x y z
N MET A 1 53.29 -48.64 17.90
CA MET A 1 53.22 -48.24 16.47
C MET A 1 52.15 -49.09 15.78
N ARG A 2 51.38 -48.53 14.83
CA ARG A 2 50.10 -49.06 14.26
C ARG A 2 48.96 -49.06 15.31
N SER A 3 47.70 -48.72 15.04
CA SER A 3 46.93 -48.23 13.86
C SER A 3 45.73 -47.39 14.40
N PRO A 4 44.72 -46.87 13.64
CA PRO A 4 44.51 -46.81 12.19
C PRO A 4 44.15 -45.40 11.63
N ARG A 5 43.99 -45.31 10.30
CA ARG A 5 43.38 -44.16 9.59
C ARG A 5 41.85 -44.22 9.65
N ARG A 6 41.18 -43.07 9.66
CA ARG A 6 39.80 -42.91 9.14
C ARG A 6 39.84 -41.90 7.98
N ALA A 7 39.21 -42.26 6.86
CA ALA A 7 38.96 -41.34 5.76
C ALA A 7 37.62 -40.63 5.99
N GLY A 8 37.57 -39.32 5.71
CA GLY A 8 36.33 -38.56 5.64
C GLY A 8 35.95 -38.36 4.17
N THR A 9 34.74 -38.78 3.80
CA THR A 9 34.23 -38.64 2.43
C THR A 9 33.59 -37.26 2.26
N ALA A 10 34.15 -36.41 1.40
CA ALA A 10 33.52 -35.18 0.98
C ALA A 10 32.61 -35.47 -0.24
N LEU A 11 31.34 -35.08 -0.16
CA LEU A 11 30.40 -35.19 -1.28
C LEU A 11 30.29 -33.82 -1.96
N ALA A 12 30.92 -33.68 -3.13
CA ALA A 12 30.74 -32.51 -3.98
C ALA A 12 29.56 -32.78 -4.93
N LEU A 13 28.54 -31.92 -4.91
CA LEU A 13 27.46 -31.94 -5.88
C LEU A 13 27.69 -30.82 -6.89
N ALA A 14 28.05 -31.20 -8.12
CA ALA A 14 28.10 -30.28 -9.25
C ALA A 14 26.72 -30.27 -9.94
N VAL A 15 26.18 -29.08 -10.21
CA VAL A 15 25.04 -28.90 -11.10
C VAL A 15 25.52 -28.05 -12.26
N ALA A 16 25.41 -28.60 -13.48
CA ALA A 16 25.89 -27.96 -14.69
C ALA A 16 24.88 -26.93 -15.21
N SER A 17 25.37 -25.73 -15.51
CA SER A 17 24.64 -24.72 -16.27
C SER A 17 24.66 -25.05 -17.76
N LEU A 18 23.49 -25.04 -18.40
CA LEU A 18 23.35 -25.03 -19.87
C LEU A 18 22.42 -23.89 -20.28
N ALA A 19 22.94 -23.00 -21.14
CA ALA A 19 22.16 -22.00 -21.86
C ALA A 19 21.86 -22.52 -23.27
N GLY A 20 20.75 -22.09 -23.86
CA GLY A 20 20.40 -22.42 -25.25
C GLY A 20 19.10 -21.75 -25.71
N CYS A 21 19.19 -20.93 -26.76
CA CYS A 21 18.05 -20.23 -27.38
C CYS A 21 17.24 -21.13 -28.32
N GLY A 22 15.98 -20.75 -28.58
CA GLY A 22 15.20 -21.27 -29.70
C GLY A 22 13.73 -20.81 -29.64
N GLY A 23 13.24 -20.14 -30.68
CA GLY A 23 11.82 -19.76 -30.84
C GLY A 23 11.14 -20.52 -31.99
N GLY A 24 9.81 -20.37 -32.13
CA GLY A 24 9.05 -20.93 -33.26
C GLY A 24 7.56 -21.16 -32.98
N ASP A 25 6.76 -20.17 -33.36
CA ASP A 25 5.38 -20.13 -33.89
C ASP A 25 4.33 -21.24 -33.63
N ASP A 26 3.12 -20.73 -33.34
CA ASP A 26 1.76 -21.27 -33.39
C ASP A 26 1.47 -22.68 -33.99
N SER A 27 0.66 -23.45 -33.27
CA SER A 27 -0.49 -24.15 -33.87
C SER A 27 -1.60 -24.45 -32.84
N ASN A 28 -2.84 -24.44 -33.31
CA ASN A 28 -4.06 -24.44 -32.49
C ASN A 28 -4.78 -25.80 -32.57
N GLU A 29 -4.99 -26.48 -31.44
CA GLU A 29 -5.96 -27.59 -31.34
C GLU A 29 -6.57 -27.71 -29.93
N SER A 30 -7.82 -28.17 -29.83
CA SER A 30 -8.70 -27.87 -28.69
C SER A 30 -9.08 -29.09 -27.82
N ALA A 31 -8.79 -28.96 -26.51
CA ALA A 31 -9.64 -29.40 -25.38
C ALA A 31 -9.97 -30.91 -25.20
N PRO A 32 -10.62 -31.34 -24.09
CA PRO A 32 -10.67 -30.78 -22.73
C PRO A 32 -10.25 -31.80 -21.64
N ARG A 33 -9.94 -31.34 -20.41
CA ARG A 33 -10.30 -32.09 -19.20
C ARG A 33 -10.44 -31.18 -17.97
N ALA A 34 -11.56 -31.32 -17.26
CA ALA A 34 -11.93 -30.48 -16.14
C ALA A 34 -11.35 -31.00 -14.81
N PHE A 35 -10.90 -30.07 -13.96
CA PHE A 35 -10.88 -30.22 -12.52
C PHE A 35 -11.41 -28.93 -11.90
N ALA A 36 -12.64 -28.96 -11.41
CA ALA A 36 -13.21 -27.87 -10.63
C ALA A 36 -12.70 -27.96 -9.18
N PRO A 37 -12.32 -26.84 -8.53
CA PRO A 37 -12.05 -26.83 -7.10
C PRO A 37 -13.35 -27.07 -6.30
N PRO A 38 -13.28 -27.64 -5.08
CA PRO A 38 -14.46 -28.03 -4.32
C PRO A 38 -15.24 -26.83 -3.79
N THR A 39 -16.50 -26.70 -4.18
CA THR A 39 -17.45 -25.74 -3.62
C THR A 39 -17.84 -26.12 -2.18
N VAL A 40 -17.40 -25.34 -1.20
CA VAL A 40 -17.91 -25.43 0.17
C VAL A 40 -19.24 -24.68 0.26
N GLN A 41 -20.36 -25.39 0.14
CA GLN A 41 -21.68 -24.84 0.44
C GLN A 41 -21.89 -24.77 1.97
N LEU A 42 -21.90 -23.55 2.52
CA LEU A 42 -22.42 -23.31 3.87
C LEU A 42 -23.95 -23.34 3.83
N ALA A 43 -24.53 -24.42 4.36
CA ALA A 43 -25.97 -24.56 4.49
C ALA A 43 -26.51 -23.66 5.61
N TYR A 44 -27.37 -22.71 5.26
CA TYR A 44 -28.16 -21.96 6.24
C TYR A 44 -29.37 -22.79 6.71
N PRO A 45 -29.69 -22.83 8.01
CA PRO A 45 -30.91 -23.48 8.50
C PRO A 45 -32.16 -22.73 8.03
N ALA A 46 -33.18 -23.47 7.61
CA ALA A 46 -34.40 -22.92 7.04
C ALA A 46 -35.24 -22.14 8.07
N GLN A 47 -35.70 -20.94 7.70
CA GLN A 47 -36.76 -20.24 8.43
C GLN A 47 -38.12 -20.89 8.15
N PRO A 48 -39.00 -21.08 9.15
CA PRO A 48 -40.35 -21.59 8.93
C PRO A 48 -41.27 -20.55 8.28
N ASN A 49 -42.02 -20.98 7.27
CA ASN A 49 -42.97 -20.15 6.53
C ASN A 49 -44.11 -19.62 7.42
N ALA A 50 -44.44 -18.33 7.27
CA ALA A 50 -45.69 -17.78 7.78
C ALA A 50 -46.88 -18.23 6.89
N PRO A 51 -48.04 -18.59 7.47
CA PRO A 51 -49.17 -19.09 6.69
C PRO A 51 -49.88 -17.99 5.88
N VAL A 52 -50.20 -18.30 4.63
CA VAL A 52 -50.99 -17.45 3.73
C VAL A 52 -52.45 -17.44 4.18
N ALA A 53 -53.00 -16.26 4.48
CA ALA A 53 -54.42 -16.12 4.81
C ALA A 53 -55.28 -16.07 3.53
N HIS A 54 -56.26 -16.98 3.44
CA HIS A 54 -57.24 -17.00 2.35
C HIS A 54 -58.20 -15.80 2.43
N VAL A 55 -58.50 -15.22 1.27
CA VAL A 55 -59.56 -14.20 1.11
C VAL A 55 -60.91 -14.90 0.95
N PRO A 56 -61.92 -14.63 1.81
CA PRO A 56 -63.30 -15.01 1.54
C PRO A 56 -64.02 -13.91 0.76
N VAL A 57 -64.60 -14.26 -0.38
CA VAL A 57 -65.59 -13.42 -1.09
C VAL A 57 -66.96 -13.67 -0.47
N ALA A 58 -67.65 -12.63 0.02
CA ALA A 58 -69.05 -12.73 0.43
C ALA A 58 -69.83 -11.43 0.18
N ASN A 59 -70.97 -11.61 -0.48
CA ASN A 59 -71.97 -10.67 -0.97
C ASN A 59 -72.32 -9.41 -0.16
N VAL A 60 -72.60 -8.35 -0.92
CA VAL A 60 -73.45 -7.20 -0.52
C VAL A 60 -74.92 -7.62 -0.42
N PRO A 61 -75.67 -7.08 0.55
CA PRO A 61 -77.05 -6.67 0.34
C PRO A 61 -77.26 -5.18 0.68
N SER A 62 -77.99 -4.47 -0.18
CA SER A 62 -78.31 -3.05 -0.01
C SER A 62 -79.31 -2.80 1.12
N GLY A 63 -79.06 -1.77 1.94
CA GLY A 63 -80.02 -1.25 2.91
C GLY A 63 -79.69 0.20 3.29
N HIS A 64 -80.62 1.13 3.07
CA HIS A 64 -80.44 2.55 3.43
C HIS A 64 -80.80 2.82 4.90
N THR A 65 -79.92 3.53 5.61
CA THR A 65 -80.27 4.34 6.80
C THR A 65 -79.42 5.63 6.85
N PRO A 66 -79.94 6.77 7.36
CA PRO A 66 -79.21 8.03 7.40
C PRO A 66 -78.14 8.08 8.51
N PRO A 67 -77.21 9.05 8.50
CA PRO A 67 -76.02 9.02 9.35
C PRO A 67 -76.31 9.39 10.81
N THR A 68 -75.71 8.65 11.74
CA THR A 68 -75.52 9.09 13.13
C THR A 68 -74.17 9.81 13.23
N ALA A 69 -74.15 10.99 13.88
CA ALA A 69 -72.94 11.79 13.97
C ALA A 69 -71.89 11.15 14.91
N THR A 70 -70.72 10.82 14.36
CA THR A 70 -69.56 10.37 15.14
C THR A 70 -68.96 11.55 15.92
N PRO A 71 -68.66 11.41 17.22
CA PRO A 71 -67.93 12.45 17.95
C PRO A 71 -66.51 12.59 17.39
N ILE A 72 -66.08 13.83 17.15
CA ILE A 72 -64.74 14.13 16.66
C ILE A 72 -63.75 13.90 17.81
N ILE A 73 -62.98 12.82 17.73
CA ILE A 73 -61.80 12.63 18.59
C ILE A 73 -60.73 13.61 18.08
N PRO A 74 -60.16 14.50 18.93
CA PRO A 74 -59.07 15.37 18.50
C PRO A 74 -57.87 14.52 18.06
N PRO A 75 -57.12 14.92 17.02
CA PRO A 75 -55.96 14.16 16.58
C PRO A 75 -54.97 14.01 17.74
N ALA A 76 -54.53 12.77 17.99
CA ALA A 76 -53.48 12.51 18.96
C ALA A 76 -52.26 13.38 18.60
N ALA A 77 -51.72 14.08 19.59
CA ALA A 77 -50.54 14.92 19.39
C ALA A 77 -49.44 14.07 18.74
N ALA A 78 -48.86 14.58 17.65
CA ALA A 78 -47.72 13.93 17.01
C ALA A 78 -46.64 13.69 18.08
N PRO A 79 -45.99 12.50 18.09
CA PRO A 79 -44.96 12.21 19.08
C PRO A 79 -43.92 13.32 19.03
N ALA A 80 -43.66 13.95 20.18
CA ALA A 80 -42.68 15.03 20.28
C ALA A 80 -41.36 14.54 19.69
N ALA A 81 -40.79 15.32 18.77
CA ALA A 81 -39.50 14.99 18.17
C ALA A 81 -38.49 14.72 19.29
N ALA A 82 -37.73 13.63 19.17
CA ALA A 82 -36.74 13.26 20.17
C ALA A 82 -35.82 14.47 20.44
N PRO A 83 -35.52 14.78 21.72
CA PRO A 83 -34.78 15.98 22.06
C PRO A 83 -33.47 16.03 21.29
N ALA A 84 -33.28 17.11 20.55
CA ALA A 84 -32.09 17.34 19.78
C ALA A 84 -30.87 17.37 20.72
N ALA A 85 -29.77 16.76 20.29
CA ALA A 85 -28.70 16.36 21.20
C ALA A 85 -27.32 16.55 20.57
N ALA A 86 -26.38 17.00 21.40
CA ALA A 86 -25.01 17.29 21.01
C ALA A 86 -24.24 16.04 20.55
N PRO A 87 -23.22 16.19 19.67
CA PRO A 87 -22.30 15.11 19.31
C PRO A 87 -21.61 14.55 20.56
N GLY A 88 -21.71 13.23 20.77
CA GLY A 88 -21.24 12.56 21.98
C GLY A 88 -20.17 11.49 21.74
N GLY A 89 -19.98 11.06 20.49
CA GLY A 89 -18.99 10.06 20.12
C GLY A 89 -18.43 10.26 18.72
N ILE A 90 -17.17 9.84 18.55
CA ILE A 90 -16.49 9.72 17.26
C ILE A 90 -15.82 8.34 17.18
N SER A 91 -15.80 7.76 15.99
CA SER A 91 -14.93 6.64 15.64
C SER A 91 -13.87 7.11 14.65
N ALA A 92 -12.73 6.43 14.64
CA ALA A 92 -11.67 6.63 13.66
C ALA A 92 -11.47 5.33 12.87
N GLY A 93 -11.57 5.42 11.55
CA GLY A 93 -11.06 4.41 10.63
C GLY A 93 -9.77 4.93 10.00
N ILE A 94 -8.76 4.07 9.88
CA ILE A 94 -7.72 4.29 8.88
C ILE A 94 -8.28 3.73 7.57
N ALA A 95 -8.35 4.52 6.50
CA ALA A 95 -8.46 3.92 5.18
C ALA A 95 -7.21 3.02 4.98
N PRO A 96 -7.36 1.76 4.55
CA PRO A 96 -6.24 0.80 4.49
C PRO A 96 -5.07 1.41 3.71
N THR A 97 -3.98 1.70 4.41
CA THR A 97 -2.86 2.47 3.85
C THR A 97 -1.56 1.84 4.29
N HIS A 98 -0.90 1.22 3.32
CA HIS A 98 0.14 0.24 3.54
C HIS A 98 1.48 0.77 3.08
N ALA A 99 2.28 1.21 4.05
CA ALA A 99 3.75 1.32 4.04
C ALA A 99 4.12 2.08 5.32
N ALA A 100 5.25 1.76 5.94
CA ALA A 100 5.79 2.52 7.10
C ALA A 100 6.15 3.99 6.76
N LEU A 101 6.00 4.39 5.49
CA LEU A 101 6.30 5.72 4.96
C LEU A 101 5.08 6.44 4.35
N ARG A 102 3.89 5.84 4.33
CA ARG A 102 2.69 6.50 3.78
C ARG A 102 2.08 7.47 4.79
N ARG A 103 1.46 8.55 4.31
CA ARG A 103 0.56 9.39 5.13
C ARG A 103 -0.87 8.85 4.99
N PRO A 104 -1.38 8.09 5.98
CA PRO A 104 -2.66 7.43 5.88
C PRO A 104 -3.79 8.45 5.69
N THR A 105 -4.83 8.10 4.94
CA THR A 105 -6.09 8.86 5.02
C THR A 105 -6.85 8.36 6.24
N ILE A 106 -6.98 9.22 7.23
CA ILE A 106 -7.71 8.94 8.47
C ILE A 106 -9.10 9.51 8.31
N GLU A 107 -10.11 8.68 8.49
CA GLU A 107 -11.52 9.06 8.44
C GLU A 107 -12.11 9.05 9.85
N LEU A 108 -12.72 10.18 10.22
CA LEU A 108 -13.55 10.30 11.40
C LEU A 108 -15.01 10.17 11.01
N GLU A 109 -15.75 9.34 11.74
CA GLU A 109 -17.21 9.30 11.68
C GLU A 109 -17.79 9.80 13.02
N PHE A 110 -18.69 10.77 12.93
CA PHE A 110 -19.41 11.32 14.07
C PHE A 110 -20.72 10.54 14.31
N ASP A 111 -21.11 10.40 15.57
CA ASP A 111 -22.34 9.71 15.98
C ASP A 111 -23.65 10.31 15.40
N ARG A 112 -23.58 11.54 14.89
CA ARG A 112 -24.66 12.28 14.22
C ARG A 112 -24.12 13.28 13.21
N ALA A 113 -25.01 13.85 12.40
CA ALA A 113 -24.68 14.95 11.49
C ALA A 113 -24.21 16.19 12.27
N ILE A 114 -23.12 16.81 11.80
CA ILE A 114 -22.50 17.99 12.40
C ILE A 114 -22.40 19.14 11.39
N ALA A 115 -22.41 20.37 11.89
CA ALA A 115 -22.20 21.55 11.07
C ALA A 115 -20.75 21.55 10.50
N PRO A 116 -20.53 21.57 9.16
CA PRO A 116 -19.21 21.40 8.54
C PRO A 116 -18.13 22.44 8.88
N ARG A 117 -18.46 23.48 9.65
CA ARG A 117 -17.50 24.49 10.13
C ARG A 117 -17.15 24.35 11.60
N SER A 118 -17.79 23.43 12.33
CA SER A 118 -17.56 23.24 13.76
C SER A 118 -16.30 22.42 14.05
N ALA A 119 -15.99 21.38 13.25
CA ALA A 119 -14.78 20.57 13.36
C ALA A 119 -13.56 21.19 12.62
N GLY A 120 -13.28 22.47 12.86
CA GLY A 120 -12.22 23.22 12.17
C GLY A 120 -10.79 22.98 12.69
N ARG A 121 -10.59 22.19 13.74
CA ARG A 121 -9.29 21.84 14.33
C ARG A 121 -9.32 20.41 14.84
N ILE A 122 -8.25 19.66 14.57
CA ILE A 122 -8.03 18.29 15.05
C ILE A 122 -6.58 18.20 15.53
N ALA A 123 -6.36 17.55 16.66
CA ALA A 123 -5.03 17.13 17.10
C ALA A 123 -4.89 15.61 16.95
N LEU A 124 -3.72 15.18 16.48
CA LEU A 124 -3.32 13.77 16.40
C LEU A 124 -2.11 13.58 17.31
N HIS A 125 -2.17 12.61 18.22
CA HIS A 125 -1.11 12.31 19.17
C HIS A 125 -0.64 10.86 19.01
N GLY A 126 0.67 10.65 19.02
CA GLY A 126 1.26 9.32 19.18
C GLY A 126 1.16 8.81 20.62
N GLU A 127 1.53 7.54 20.82
CA GLU A 127 1.61 6.88 22.14
C GLU A 127 2.49 7.65 23.15
N ASP A 128 3.58 8.24 22.68
CA ASP A 128 4.49 9.13 23.42
C ASP A 128 3.91 10.55 23.69
N ARG A 129 2.62 10.76 23.38
CA ARG A 129 1.90 12.05 23.37
C ARG A 129 2.47 13.10 22.41
N ALA A 130 3.46 12.76 21.57
CA ALA A 130 4.00 13.68 20.58
C ALA A 130 2.89 14.11 19.59
N SER A 131 2.83 15.41 19.32
CA SER A 131 1.87 15.96 18.36
C SER A 131 2.31 15.65 16.94
N VAL A 132 1.45 14.98 16.18
CA VAL A 132 1.63 14.76 14.74
C VAL A 132 0.89 15.86 14.00
N ALA A 133 1.59 16.55 13.09
CA ALA A 133 0.98 17.61 12.30
C ALA A 133 -0.09 17.03 11.35
N VAL A 134 -1.28 17.62 11.36
CA VAL A 134 -2.44 17.23 10.54
C VAL A 134 -2.54 18.14 9.32
N GLY A 135 -2.77 17.56 8.15
CA GLY A 135 -2.99 18.28 6.90
C GLY A 135 -4.40 18.85 6.75
N ALA A 136 -4.76 19.25 5.53
CA ALA A 136 -6.08 19.79 5.24
C ALA A 136 -7.20 18.78 5.56
N LEU A 137 -8.30 19.30 6.11
CA LEU A 137 -9.51 18.54 6.41
C LEU A 137 -10.43 18.52 5.19
N SER A 138 -10.97 17.35 4.85
CA SER A 138 -11.88 17.13 3.72
C SER A 138 -13.19 16.51 4.19
N TRP A 139 -14.32 17.13 3.85
CA TRP A 139 -15.64 16.63 4.22
C TRP A 139 -16.13 15.59 3.20
N LEU A 140 -16.40 14.38 3.68
CA LEU A 140 -16.97 13.29 2.88
C LEU A 140 -18.51 13.26 2.97
N SER A 141 -19.06 13.64 4.11
CA SER A 141 -20.48 13.89 4.34
C SER A 141 -20.69 14.83 5.53
N ASP A 142 -21.93 15.11 5.91
CA ASP A 142 -22.29 15.79 7.17
C ASP A 142 -21.87 15.00 8.44
N ARG A 143 -21.48 13.74 8.29
CA ARG A 143 -21.04 12.84 9.38
C ARG A 143 -19.60 12.37 9.27
N ARG A 144 -18.94 12.56 8.12
CA ARG A 144 -17.62 11.96 7.84
C ARG A 144 -16.62 13.02 7.38
N LEU A 145 -15.47 13.03 8.04
CA LEU A 145 -14.38 13.97 7.84
C LEU A 145 -13.06 13.20 7.67
N ALA A 146 -12.37 13.43 6.56
CA ALA A 146 -11.08 12.83 6.26
C ALA A 146 -9.93 13.83 6.43
N PHE A 147 -8.77 13.34 6.85
CA PHE A 147 -7.52 14.09 6.82
C PHE A 147 -6.33 13.18 6.57
N ARG A 148 -5.17 13.77 6.27
CA ARG A 148 -3.89 13.05 6.21
C ARG A 148 -2.90 13.67 7.19
N PRO A 149 -2.14 12.89 7.96
CA PRO A 149 -0.94 13.38 8.66
C PRO A 149 0.03 14.02 7.67
N LEU A 150 0.80 15.02 8.08
CA LEU A 150 1.83 15.65 7.24
C LEU A 150 3.16 14.87 7.23
N ALA A 151 3.38 14.02 8.24
CA ALA A 151 4.50 13.10 8.35
C ALA A 151 3.97 11.64 8.40
N PRO A 152 4.74 10.64 7.94
CA PRO A 152 4.38 9.23 8.07
C PRO A 152 4.13 8.84 9.53
N LEU A 153 3.23 7.88 9.75
CA LEU A 153 2.99 7.32 11.08
C LEU A 153 3.95 6.16 11.34
N LYS A 154 4.34 5.98 12.61
CA LYS A 154 5.06 4.79 13.06
C LYS A 154 4.14 3.57 12.90
N SER A 155 4.68 2.44 12.43
CA SER A 155 3.99 1.15 12.45
C SER A 155 3.87 0.59 13.88
N ASN A 156 2.99 -0.40 14.07
CA ASN A 156 2.70 -1.04 15.36
C ASN A 156 2.46 -0.05 16.52
N SER A 157 1.81 1.09 16.25
CA SER A 157 1.73 2.22 17.17
C SER A 157 0.29 2.69 17.33
N ARG A 158 -0.10 2.97 18.58
CA ARG A 158 -1.40 3.56 18.89
C ARG A 158 -1.37 5.07 18.70
N TYR A 159 -2.44 5.59 18.12
CA TYR A 159 -2.67 7.01 17.93
C TYR A 159 -4.01 7.44 18.57
N GLU A 160 -4.03 8.63 19.15
CA GLU A 160 -5.23 9.28 19.67
C GLU A 160 -5.56 10.53 18.83
N ILE A 161 -6.82 10.64 18.44
CA ILE A 161 -7.36 11.83 17.77
C ILE A 161 -8.21 12.59 18.78
N VAL A 162 -7.93 13.89 18.94
CA VAL A 162 -8.70 14.79 19.80
C VAL A 162 -9.35 15.86 18.93
N VAL A 163 -10.68 15.85 18.92
CA VAL A 163 -11.52 16.89 18.35
C VAL A 163 -11.96 17.81 19.50
N PRO A 164 -11.68 19.13 19.47
CA PRO A 164 -12.03 20.05 20.56
C PRO A 164 -13.52 20.09 20.88
N ALA A 165 -13.86 20.53 22.10
CA ALA A 165 -15.24 20.82 22.49
C ALA A 165 -15.86 21.92 21.61
N GLY A 166 -17.19 21.96 21.53
CA GLY A 166 -17.94 22.95 20.75
C GLY A 166 -18.33 22.48 19.34
N ILE A 167 -18.17 21.18 19.03
CA ILE A 167 -18.68 20.59 17.79
C ILE A 167 -20.20 20.66 17.80
N GLU A 168 -20.76 21.22 16.73
CA GLU A 168 -22.18 21.57 16.65
C GLU A 168 -22.90 20.52 15.80
N SER A 169 -24.00 19.96 16.29
CA SER A 169 -24.89 19.09 15.52
C SER A 169 -25.53 19.86 14.36
N ALA A 170 -26.12 19.15 13.39
CA ALA A 170 -26.96 19.76 12.36
C ALA A 170 -28.20 20.49 12.93
N THR A 171 -28.56 20.26 14.20
CA THR A 171 -29.67 20.90 14.93
C THR A 171 -29.23 22.06 15.84
N GLY A 172 -27.92 22.28 16.02
CA GLY A 172 -27.37 23.45 16.74
C GLY A 172 -26.83 23.18 18.15
N GLU A 173 -26.96 21.95 18.69
CA GLU A 173 -26.41 21.59 19.99
C GLU A 173 -24.90 21.37 19.92
N ARG A 174 -24.17 21.86 20.93
CA ARG A 174 -22.71 21.81 20.97
C ARG A 174 -22.18 20.80 21.98
N SER A 175 -21.14 20.07 21.61
CA SER A 175 -20.42 19.17 22.51
C SER A 175 -19.77 19.95 23.67
N ALA A 176 -20.06 19.56 24.91
CA ALA A 176 -19.52 20.22 26.09
C ALA A 176 -18.06 19.83 26.40
N HIS A 177 -17.58 18.74 25.80
CA HIS A 177 -16.28 18.13 26.05
C HIS A 177 -15.60 17.79 24.70
N PRO A 178 -14.25 17.68 24.67
CA PRO A 178 -13.56 17.15 23.51
C PRO A 178 -14.04 15.73 23.18
N LEU A 179 -14.12 15.41 21.90
CA LEU A 179 -14.43 14.07 21.41
C LEU A 179 -13.12 13.37 21.08
N THR A 180 -12.96 12.12 21.53
CA THR A 180 -11.72 11.36 21.36
C THR A 180 -11.97 10.06 20.60
N ALA A 181 -11.06 9.72 19.69
CA ALA A 181 -10.97 8.42 19.04
C ALA A 181 -9.55 7.87 19.16
N SER A 182 -9.39 6.56 18.98
CA SER A 182 -8.08 5.94 18.80
C SER A 182 -8.09 5.02 17.60
N PHE A 183 -6.92 4.82 17.02
CA PHE A 183 -6.65 3.75 16.05
C PHE A 183 -5.24 3.20 16.30
N ASP A 184 -4.99 1.99 15.82
CA ASP A 184 -3.69 1.33 15.90
C ASP A 184 -3.15 1.11 14.48
N THR A 185 -1.91 1.49 14.22
CA THR A 185 -1.25 1.16 12.94
C THR A 185 -0.80 -0.30 12.95
N ALA A 186 -0.93 -0.97 11.80
CA ALA A 186 -0.52 -2.37 11.68
C ALA A 186 1.00 -2.54 11.94
N PRO A 187 1.43 -3.70 12.48
CA PRO A 187 2.84 -4.07 12.48
C PRO A 187 3.39 -4.15 11.05
N THR A 188 4.67 -3.84 10.85
CA THR A 188 5.31 -4.17 9.57
C THR A 188 5.48 -5.66 9.43
N THR A 189 4.90 -6.23 8.39
CA THR A 189 5.41 -7.46 7.79
C THR A 189 6.74 -7.18 7.09
N PRO A 190 7.56 -8.21 6.80
CA PRO A 190 8.57 -8.11 5.75
C PRO A 190 7.95 -7.57 4.45
N PRO A 191 8.73 -6.88 3.61
CA PRO A 191 8.29 -6.51 2.28
C PRO A 191 7.98 -7.76 1.44
N ARG A 192 7.19 -7.58 0.39
CA ARG A 192 6.76 -8.66 -0.51
C ARG A 192 7.54 -8.61 -1.80
N GLY A 193 8.05 -9.76 -2.24
CA GLY A 193 8.68 -9.88 -3.54
C GLY A 193 7.68 -9.71 -4.69
N LEU A 194 8.18 -9.33 -5.87
CA LEU A 194 7.41 -9.21 -7.10
C LEU A 194 7.94 -10.22 -8.12
N ARG A 195 7.05 -10.97 -8.77
CA ARG A 195 7.42 -12.03 -9.71
C ARG A 195 8.19 -11.47 -10.91
N ASN A 196 9.22 -12.17 -11.40
CA ASN A 196 9.86 -11.83 -12.67
C ASN A 196 8.92 -12.20 -13.84
N LEU A 197 8.53 -11.20 -14.64
CA LEU A 197 7.65 -11.35 -15.80
C LEU A 197 8.43 -11.26 -17.12
N GLY A 198 9.57 -11.97 -17.19
CA GLY A 198 10.40 -12.04 -18.40
C GLY A 198 11.30 -10.82 -18.58
N GLY A 199 12.33 -10.71 -17.74
CA GLY A 199 13.25 -9.58 -17.73
C GLY A 199 12.66 -8.33 -17.06
N SER A 200 11.72 -8.50 -16.12
CA SER A 200 11.09 -7.37 -15.42
C SER A 200 11.84 -6.94 -14.16
N CYS A 201 12.99 -7.54 -13.83
CA CYS A 201 13.68 -7.30 -12.56
C CYS A 201 14.06 -5.83 -12.29
N PHE A 202 14.39 -5.06 -13.34
CA PHE A 202 14.61 -3.61 -13.22
C PHE A 202 13.31 -2.85 -12.89
N ILE A 203 12.18 -3.23 -13.50
CA ILE A 203 10.85 -2.70 -13.18
C ILE A 203 10.47 -3.08 -11.74
N ASN A 204 10.63 -4.36 -11.38
CA ASN A 204 10.34 -4.87 -10.05
C ASN A 204 11.15 -4.10 -9.00
N THR A 205 12.45 -3.94 -9.20
CA THR A 205 13.33 -3.16 -8.31
C THR A 205 12.88 -1.71 -8.21
N ALA A 206 12.59 -1.02 -9.32
CA ALA A 206 12.10 0.36 -9.30
C ALA A 206 10.74 0.51 -8.57
N LEU A 207 9.81 -0.45 -8.73
CA LEU A 207 8.55 -0.48 -7.98
C LEU A 207 8.79 -0.69 -6.47
N GLN A 208 9.73 -1.55 -6.08
CA GLN A 208 10.14 -1.73 -4.68
C GLN A 208 10.74 -0.43 -4.09
N LEU A 209 11.57 0.28 -4.86
CA LEU A 209 12.10 1.59 -4.44
C LEU A 209 10.98 2.63 -4.29
N ALA A 210 9.99 2.63 -5.19
CA ALA A 210 8.87 3.56 -5.15
C ALA A 210 7.93 3.33 -3.96
N VAL A 211 7.53 2.08 -3.68
CA VAL A 211 6.64 1.77 -2.54
C VAL A 211 7.33 1.95 -1.18
N HIS A 212 8.67 1.86 -1.14
CA HIS A 212 9.49 2.17 0.05
C HIS A 212 10.09 3.59 0.01
N SER A 213 9.49 4.53 -0.72
CA SER A 213 9.93 5.94 -0.80
C SER A 213 8.89 6.90 -0.22
N SER A 214 9.36 7.99 0.39
CA SER A 214 8.49 9.12 0.76
C SER A 214 7.86 9.83 -0.45
N ALA A 215 8.33 9.54 -1.67
CA ALA A 215 7.72 10.02 -2.91
C ALA A 215 6.39 9.31 -3.26
N LEU A 216 6.08 8.16 -2.63
CA LEU A 216 4.93 7.29 -2.97
C LEU A 216 3.60 8.04 -3.10
N ASP A 217 3.24 8.91 -2.14
CA ASP A 217 2.00 9.69 -2.22
C ASP A 217 1.95 10.60 -3.46
N GLY A 218 3.10 11.16 -3.86
CA GLY A 218 3.23 11.96 -5.07
C GLY A 218 2.96 11.11 -6.31
N ILE A 219 3.62 9.95 -6.40
CA ILE A 219 3.49 8.97 -7.49
C ILE A 219 2.02 8.51 -7.64
N VAL A 220 1.38 8.08 -6.55
CA VAL A 220 0.00 7.57 -6.53
C VAL A 220 -1.03 8.67 -6.80
N SER A 221 -0.75 9.93 -6.47
CA SER A 221 -1.66 11.06 -6.77
C SER A 221 -1.54 11.58 -8.21
N ASN A 222 -0.40 11.34 -8.88
CA ASN A 222 -0.09 11.92 -10.18
C ASN A 222 -0.83 11.19 -11.31
N GLN A 223 -1.67 11.91 -12.07
CA GLN A 223 -2.46 11.30 -13.15
C GLN A 223 -1.64 10.93 -14.39
N ASP A 224 -0.41 11.45 -14.53
CA ASP A 224 0.52 11.08 -15.59
C ASP A 224 1.18 9.71 -15.36
N VAL A 225 1.10 9.17 -14.13
CA VAL A 225 1.57 7.82 -13.81
C VAL A 225 0.48 6.79 -14.19
N PRO A 226 0.81 5.71 -14.92
CA PRO A 226 -0.20 4.78 -15.43
C PRO A 226 -1.13 4.22 -14.32
N PRO A 227 -2.46 4.19 -14.50
CA PRO A 227 -3.39 3.79 -13.45
C PRO A 227 -3.13 2.41 -12.83
N ALA A 228 -2.71 1.42 -13.64
CA ALA A 228 -2.36 0.08 -13.16
C ALA A 228 -1.16 0.09 -12.20
N VAL A 229 -0.17 0.95 -12.47
CA VAL A 229 1.01 1.12 -11.63
C VAL A 229 0.63 1.80 -10.31
N ARG A 230 -0.24 2.82 -10.37
CA ARG A 230 -0.76 3.49 -9.17
C ARG A 230 -1.56 2.54 -8.28
N ALA A 231 -2.39 1.67 -8.87
CA ALA A 231 -3.11 0.64 -8.13
C ALA A 231 -2.16 -0.34 -7.42
N LEU A 232 -1.16 -0.89 -8.13
CA LEU A 232 -0.15 -1.77 -7.50
C LEU A 232 0.58 -1.08 -6.33
N LEU A 233 0.99 0.18 -6.52
CA LEU A 233 1.73 0.94 -5.51
C LEU A 233 0.85 1.38 -4.32
N GLU A 234 -0.46 1.46 -4.51
CA GLU A 234 -1.45 1.76 -3.46
C GLU A 234 -1.86 0.51 -2.66
N ASP A 235 -1.98 -0.64 -3.34
CA ASP A 235 -2.45 -1.90 -2.78
C ASP A 235 -1.33 -2.87 -2.38
N TYR A 236 -0.07 -2.50 -2.53
CA TYR A 236 1.04 -3.08 -1.78
C TYR A 236 1.09 -2.39 -0.41
N ASP A 237 0.96 -3.02 0.75
CA ASP A 237 0.81 -4.43 1.12
C ASP A 237 -0.65 -4.96 1.24
N ALA A 238 -1.69 -4.18 0.91
CA ALA A 238 -3.10 -4.55 1.09
C ALA A 238 -3.52 -5.87 0.43
N ALA A 239 -3.18 -6.00 -0.86
CA ALA A 239 -3.64 -7.03 -1.78
C ALA A 239 -3.26 -8.42 -1.29
N SER A 240 -4.10 -9.41 -1.57
CA SER A 240 -3.66 -10.81 -1.51
C SER A 240 -2.52 -11.07 -2.49
N ALA A 241 -1.81 -12.20 -2.32
CA ALA A 241 -0.73 -12.57 -3.23
C ALA A 241 -1.20 -12.70 -4.69
N GLN A 242 -2.44 -13.16 -4.92
CA GLN A 242 -3.03 -13.24 -6.25
C GLN A 242 -3.34 -11.86 -6.84
N GLU A 243 -4.01 -11.00 -6.07
CA GLU A 243 -4.33 -9.63 -6.52
C GLU A 243 -3.05 -8.84 -6.83
N LEU A 244 -1.98 -9.01 -6.03
CA LEU A 244 -0.69 -8.38 -6.29
C LEU A 244 -0.02 -8.91 -7.58
N ASP A 245 -0.07 -10.22 -7.84
CA ASP A 245 0.44 -10.82 -9.08
C ASP A 245 -0.34 -10.35 -10.33
N GLU A 246 -1.67 -10.14 -10.21
CA GLU A 246 -2.53 -9.61 -11.27
C GLU A 246 -2.24 -8.11 -11.52
N GLN A 247 -2.15 -7.32 -10.45
CA GLN A 247 -1.76 -5.92 -10.51
C GLN A 247 -0.35 -5.74 -11.09
N LEU A 248 0.59 -6.64 -10.78
CA LEU A 248 1.95 -6.61 -11.30
C LEU A 248 2.00 -6.83 -12.81
N GLN A 249 1.22 -7.78 -13.33
CA GLN A 249 1.10 -7.99 -14.78
C GLN A 249 0.57 -6.72 -15.47
N ALA A 250 -0.47 -6.09 -14.93
CA ALA A 250 -1.03 -4.86 -15.47
C ALA A 250 -0.04 -3.68 -15.37
N ALA A 251 0.69 -3.55 -14.26
CA ALA A 251 1.69 -2.49 -14.05
C ALA A 251 2.90 -2.64 -14.98
N VAL A 252 3.46 -3.84 -15.13
CA VAL A 252 4.58 -4.12 -16.05
C VAL A 252 4.16 -3.89 -17.50
N ALA A 253 2.98 -4.35 -17.91
CA ALA A 253 2.46 -4.11 -19.25
C ALA A 253 2.25 -2.61 -19.53
N ALA A 254 1.73 -1.85 -18.57
CA ALA A 254 1.54 -0.41 -18.70
C ALA A 254 2.88 0.36 -18.78
N LEU A 255 3.90 -0.04 -18.00
CA LEU A 255 5.23 0.57 -18.07
C LEU A 255 5.91 0.27 -19.41
N ARG A 256 5.85 -0.99 -19.89
CA ARG A 256 6.41 -1.39 -21.19
C ARG A 256 5.67 -0.83 -22.41
N ALA A 257 4.50 -0.22 -22.21
CA ALA A 257 3.80 0.55 -23.24
C ALA A 257 4.26 2.03 -23.31
N THR A 258 5.11 2.48 -22.39
CA THR A 258 5.74 3.82 -22.45
C THR A 258 6.95 3.81 -23.39
N THR A 259 7.33 4.98 -23.91
CA THR A 259 8.40 5.10 -24.92
C THR A 259 9.80 4.81 -24.38
N ASN A 260 10.04 5.01 -23.07
CA ASN A 260 11.36 4.92 -22.47
C ASN A 260 11.68 3.54 -21.87
N ILE A 261 10.70 2.64 -21.79
CA ILE A 261 10.86 1.29 -21.23
C ILE A 261 10.79 0.26 -22.36
N PRO A 262 11.80 -0.61 -22.52
CA PRO A 262 11.78 -1.67 -23.53
C PRO A 262 10.55 -2.59 -23.40
N ASP A 263 9.93 -2.92 -24.54
CA ASP A 263 8.80 -3.86 -24.62
C ASP A 263 9.15 -5.28 -24.13
N SER A 264 10.43 -5.60 -24.15
CA SER A 264 11.01 -6.90 -23.85
C SER A 264 12.48 -6.76 -23.42
N GLY A 265 12.97 -7.72 -22.65
CA GLY A 265 14.37 -7.75 -22.23
C GLY A 265 14.72 -6.75 -21.11
N PRO A 266 16.02 -6.39 -20.98
CA PRO A 266 16.55 -5.57 -19.89
C PRO A 266 16.31 -4.07 -20.09
N GLY A 267 16.41 -3.29 -19.00
CA GLY A 267 16.35 -1.83 -18.98
C GLY A 267 17.01 -1.27 -17.72
N TYR A 268 16.83 0.03 -17.45
CA TYR A 268 17.47 0.74 -16.33
C TYR A 268 16.47 1.19 -15.27
N LEU A 269 16.92 1.25 -14.01
CA LEU A 269 16.07 1.69 -12.89
C LEU A 269 15.62 3.14 -13.04
N ALA A 270 16.52 4.01 -13.50
CA ALA A 270 16.26 5.43 -13.64
C ALA A 270 15.08 5.71 -14.59
N ASP A 271 15.00 5.00 -15.71
CA ASP A 271 13.93 5.19 -16.72
C ASP A 271 12.56 4.87 -16.12
N VAL A 272 12.44 3.75 -15.39
CA VAL A 272 11.19 3.38 -14.71
C VAL A 272 10.82 4.44 -13.68
N LEU A 273 11.76 4.87 -12.84
CA LEU A 273 11.50 5.87 -11.79
C LEU A 273 11.13 7.25 -12.37
N MET A 274 11.64 7.62 -13.56
CA MET A 274 11.22 8.82 -14.29
C MET A 274 9.80 8.70 -14.87
N GLU A 275 9.39 7.52 -15.34
CA GLU A 275 7.99 7.24 -15.71
C GLU A 275 7.05 7.25 -14.50
N LEU A 276 7.53 6.82 -13.32
CA LEU A 276 6.82 7.00 -12.05
C LEU A 276 6.74 8.46 -11.58
N ARG A 277 7.38 9.40 -12.29
CA ARG A 277 7.48 10.82 -11.89
C ARG A 277 8.14 11.01 -10.52
N MET A 278 9.06 10.11 -10.14
CA MET A 278 9.87 10.28 -8.94
C MET A 278 10.88 11.42 -9.15
N PRO A 279 11.02 12.38 -8.22
CA PRO A 279 12.02 13.45 -8.32
C PRO A 279 13.42 12.90 -8.04
N LEU A 280 14.06 12.38 -9.08
CA LEU A 280 15.46 11.95 -9.06
C LEU A 280 16.40 13.16 -9.12
N ASN A 281 17.37 13.20 -8.22
CA ASN A 281 18.45 14.19 -8.19
C ASN A 281 19.74 13.51 -8.64
N ASP A 282 20.56 14.18 -9.44
CA ASP A 282 21.85 13.61 -9.83
C ASP A 282 22.89 13.74 -8.72
N ALA A 283 23.61 12.65 -8.44
CA ALA A 283 24.77 12.63 -7.56
C ALA A 283 25.96 11.96 -8.26
N PHE A 284 27.10 12.64 -8.25
CA PHE A 284 28.40 12.16 -8.73
C PHE A 284 29.32 11.80 -7.56
N ASP A 285 29.10 12.37 -6.37
CA ASP A 285 29.76 11.95 -5.13
C ASP A 285 28.88 12.10 -3.87
N ALA A 286 29.45 11.76 -2.71
CA ALA A 286 28.75 11.75 -1.43
C ALA A 286 28.47 13.14 -0.83
N SER A 287 29.00 14.22 -1.41
CA SER A 287 28.67 15.61 -1.04
C SER A 287 27.38 16.07 -1.70
N ASP A 288 27.14 15.72 -2.98
CA ASP A 288 25.88 16.01 -3.69
C ASP A 288 24.65 15.55 -2.91
N ILE A 289 24.72 14.38 -2.28
CA ILE A 289 23.63 13.79 -1.46
C ILE A 289 23.54 14.46 -0.08
N ARG A 290 24.67 14.87 0.49
CA ARG A 290 24.77 15.42 1.86
C ARG A 290 24.29 16.86 1.94
N ASP A 291 24.66 17.64 0.93
CA ASP A 291 24.41 19.08 0.84
C ASP A 291 23.14 19.38 0.02
N ALA A 292 22.43 18.33 -0.42
CA ALA A 292 21.15 18.41 -1.11
C ALA A 292 20.06 19.13 -0.28
N PRO A 293 19.09 19.77 -0.95
CA PRO A 293 17.87 20.28 -0.30
C PRO A 293 17.17 19.22 0.57
N ALA A 294 16.53 19.65 1.67
CA ALA A 294 15.92 18.73 2.62
C ALA A 294 14.79 17.84 2.04
N ASP A 295 14.19 18.27 0.93
CA ASP A 295 13.18 17.60 0.12
C ASP A 295 13.75 16.73 -1.03
N ALA A 296 15.07 16.74 -1.26
CA ALA A 296 15.72 15.78 -2.15
C ALA A 296 15.81 14.40 -1.45
N LYS A 297 15.00 13.44 -1.93
CA LYS A 297 14.83 12.12 -1.30
C LYS A 297 15.25 10.95 -2.18
N ALA A 298 15.44 11.15 -3.47
CA ALA A 298 15.84 10.10 -4.40
C ALA A 298 16.99 10.59 -5.27
N PHE A 299 18.03 9.78 -5.43
CA PHE A 299 19.25 10.14 -6.13
C PHE A 299 19.61 9.09 -7.17
N ARG A 300 19.87 9.54 -8.40
CA ARG A 300 20.54 8.76 -9.46
C ARG A 300 22.04 8.91 -9.26
N LEU A 301 22.73 7.78 -9.14
CA LEU A 301 24.16 7.73 -8.84
C LEU A 301 24.94 7.57 -10.15
N ASN A 302 25.61 8.64 -10.58
CA ASN A 302 26.33 8.71 -11.85
C ASN A 302 27.83 8.39 -11.70
N SER A 303 28.20 7.65 -10.65
CA SER A 303 29.56 7.34 -10.24
C SER A 303 29.61 6.03 -9.46
N LEU A 304 30.80 5.55 -9.13
CA LEU A 304 30.98 4.33 -8.33
C LEU A 304 30.73 4.60 -6.85
N PHE A 305 29.55 4.20 -6.36
CA PHE A 305 29.24 4.12 -4.94
C PHE A 305 29.23 2.66 -4.47
N ASP A 306 29.92 2.38 -3.37
CA ASP A 306 29.58 1.26 -2.51
C ASP A 306 28.60 1.72 -1.41
N PHE A 307 28.08 0.75 -0.64
CA PHE A 307 27.17 1.04 0.47
C PHE A 307 27.79 1.91 1.57
N ALA A 308 29.11 1.89 1.76
CA ALA A 308 29.80 2.67 2.79
C ALA A 308 30.10 4.13 2.38
N ALA A 309 30.12 4.40 1.07
CA ALA A 309 30.26 5.73 0.49
C ALA A 309 28.95 6.55 0.53
N LEU A 310 27.78 5.89 0.63
CA LEU A 310 26.50 6.56 0.81
C LEU A 310 26.46 7.29 2.17
N PRO A 311 26.20 8.62 2.21
CA PRO A 311 26.12 9.33 3.48
C PRO A 311 24.84 8.96 4.26
N ASN A 312 24.78 9.28 5.55
CA ASN A 312 23.54 9.27 6.35
C ASN A 312 22.75 7.93 6.31
N HIS A 313 23.40 6.81 6.65
CA HIS A 313 22.80 5.45 6.68
C HIS A 313 21.53 5.32 7.56
N ASP A 314 21.32 6.23 8.51
CA ASP A 314 20.11 6.30 9.32
C ASP A 314 18.92 6.86 8.52
N ARG A 315 19.19 7.69 7.50
CA ARG A 315 18.21 8.26 6.57
C ARG A 315 18.05 7.45 5.28
N LEU A 316 19.05 6.66 4.88
CA LEU A 316 18.96 5.74 3.74
C LEU A 316 17.89 4.67 4.04
N VAL A 317 16.87 4.59 3.18
CA VAL A 317 15.73 3.64 3.33
C VAL A 317 15.64 2.63 2.20
N ALA A 318 16.20 2.89 1.02
CA ALA A 318 16.31 1.87 -0.02
C ALA A 318 17.45 2.19 -1.01
N PHE A 319 17.92 1.18 -1.72
CA PHE A 319 18.76 1.36 -2.91
C PHE A 319 18.59 0.21 -3.90
N GLY A 320 18.72 0.51 -5.19
CA GLY A 320 18.70 -0.49 -6.26
C GLY A 320 20.10 -0.99 -6.55
N TYR A 321 20.27 -2.31 -6.63
CA TYR A 321 21.56 -2.95 -6.86
C TYR A 321 21.53 -3.82 -8.13
N ASN A 322 22.48 -3.59 -9.03
CA ASN A 322 22.64 -4.29 -10.30
C ASN A 322 23.73 -5.37 -10.15
N THR A 323 23.33 -6.63 -10.30
CA THR A 323 24.23 -7.80 -10.26
C THR A 323 24.77 -8.15 -11.66
N ARG A 324 25.00 -7.14 -12.51
CA ARG A 324 25.35 -7.18 -13.94
C ARG A 324 24.19 -7.40 -14.92
N ASP A 325 23.53 -8.55 -14.80
CA ASP A 325 22.49 -9.00 -15.75
C ASP A 325 21.10 -9.06 -15.09
N HIS A 326 20.99 -8.57 -13.85
CA HIS A 326 19.81 -8.68 -12.99
C HIS A 326 19.80 -7.57 -11.92
N TYR A 327 18.63 -7.20 -11.44
CA TYR A 327 18.46 -6.16 -10.42
C TYR A 327 17.76 -6.69 -9.18
N VAL A 328 18.25 -6.28 -8.01
CA VAL A 328 17.64 -6.53 -6.71
C VAL A 328 17.42 -5.21 -5.96
N ALA A 329 16.38 -5.15 -5.13
CA ALA A 329 16.13 -4.00 -4.27
C ALA A 329 16.59 -4.31 -2.84
N TYR A 330 17.41 -3.42 -2.27
CA TYR A 330 17.65 -3.40 -0.83
C TYR A 330 16.72 -2.35 -0.21
N VAL A 331 15.85 -2.76 0.71
CA VAL A 331 14.89 -1.86 1.38
C VAL A 331 14.96 -2.00 2.89
N LYS A 332 14.77 -0.90 3.62
CA LYS A 332 14.80 -0.82 5.07
C LYS A 332 13.39 -0.63 5.60
N ARG A 333 12.89 -1.59 6.38
CA ARG A 333 11.55 -1.59 6.97
C ARG A 333 11.67 -1.82 8.48
N ASP A 334 11.14 -0.90 9.27
CA ASP A 334 11.30 -0.82 10.74
C ASP A 334 12.76 -1.04 11.22
N GLY A 335 13.70 -0.45 10.48
CA GLY A 335 15.15 -0.51 10.77
C GLY A 335 15.85 -1.77 10.28
N VAL A 336 15.10 -2.82 9.89
CA VAL A 336 15.64 -4.06 9.33
C VAL A 336 15.83 -3.91 7.82
N TRP A 337 16.99 -4.32 7.32
CA TRP A 337 17.27 -4.37 5.88
C TRP A 337 16.80 -5.70 5.28
N TYR A 338 16.22 -5.63 4.09
CA TYR A 338 15.78 -6.76 3.29
C TYR A 338 16.38 -6.68 1.90
N CYS A 339 16.89 -7.81 1.40
CA CYS A 339 17.18 -8.01 -0.01
C CYS A 339 15.93 -8.61 -0.67
N ILE A 340 15.43 -7.96 -1.71
CA ILE A 340 14.31 -8.40 -2.54
C ILE A 340 14.86 -8.75 -3.92
N ASP A 341 14.93 -10.04 -4.18
CA ASP A 341 15.35 -10.66 -5.44
C ASP A 341 14.11 -11.27 -6.12
N ASP A 342 13.46 -10.44 -6.95
CA ASP A 342 12.11 -10.69 -7.46
C ASP A 342 11.14 -11.15 -6.37
N VAL A 343 10.70 -12.41 -6.40
CA VAL A 343 9.76 -13.01 -5.44
C VAL A 343 10.44 -13.41 -4.12
N GLN A 344 11.77 -13.55 -4.12
CA GLN A 344 12.53 -13.98 -2.94
C GLN A 344 12.84 -12.77 -2.06
N VAL A 345 12.49 -12.87 -0.78
CA VAL A 345 12.79 -11.83 0.22
C VAL A 345 13.61 -12.46 1.33
N SER A 346 14.75 -11.84 1.63
CA SER A 346 15.66 -12.28 2.70
C SER A 346 16.09 -11.09 3.55
N VAL A 347 16.38 -11.34 4.84
CA VAL A 347 16.95 -10.31 5.72
C VAL A 347 18.42 -10.12 5.36
N ALA A 348 18.85 -8.86 5.22
CA ALA A 348 20.24 -8.48 5.05
C ALA A 348 20.76 -7.78 6.31
N SER A 349 22.00 -8.07 6.70
CA SER A 349 22.73 -7.33 7.73
C SER A 349 23.52 -6.18 7.10
N GLU A 350 23.78 -5.10 7.85
CA GLU A 350 24.62 -4.00 7.33
C GLU A 350 26.03 -4.46 6.93
N GLN A 351 26.56 -5.52 7.53
CA GLN A 351 27.83 -6.09 7.09
C GLN A 351 27.73 -6.66 5.67
N GLN A 352 26.70 -7.46 5.37
CA GLN A 352 26.46 -7.96 4.01
C GLN A 352 26.29 -6.82 2.99
N LEU A 353 25.70 -5.69 3.39
CA LEU A 353 25.58 -4.51 2.51
C LEU A 353 26.94 -3.84 2.27
N ARG A 354 27.82 -3.77 3.28
CA ARG A 354 29.20 -3.26 3.15
C ARG A 354 30.10 -4.20 2.33
N ASP A 355 29.79 -5.49 2.31
CA ASP A 355 30.52 -6.50 1.54
C ASP A 355 30.07 -6.57 0.07
N LEU A 356 29.05 -5.79 -0.34
CA LEU A 356 28.63 -5.68 -1.74
C LEU A 356 29.70 -4.96 -2.59
N PRO A 357 30.11 -5.53 -3.73
CA PRO A 357 30.94 -4.82 -4.70
C PRO A 357 30.32 -3.48 -5.14
N ALA A 358 31.12 -2.41 -5.21
CA ALA A 358 30.73 -1.12 -5.79
C ALA A 358 30.36 -1.21 -7.29
N SER A 359 30.76 -2.31 -7.94
CA SER A 359 30.74 -2.46 -9.38
C SER A 359 30.68 -3.91 -9.83
N TYR A 360 30.25 -4.09 -11.08
CA TYR A 360 30.32 -5.35 -11.81
C TYR A 360 31.12 -5.20 -13.10
N ARG A 361 31.65 -6.31 -13.64
CA ARG A 361 32.39 -6.32 -14.91
C ARG A 361 31.48 -6.75 -16.05
N HIS A 362 31.44 -5.99 -17.14
CA HIS A 362 30.60 -6.31 -18.31
C HIS A 362 31.08 -7.54 -19.09
N SER A 363 32.39 -7.82 -19.12
CA SER A 363 32.92 -9.09 -19.64
C SER A 363 34.30 -9.42 -19.04
N GLU A 364 34.73 -10.68 -19.18
CA GLU A 364 36.12 -11.06 -18.92
C GLU A 364 37.07 -10.58 -20.03
N SER A 365 36.54 -10.32 -21.23
CA SER A 365 37.29 -9.89 -22.41
C SER A 365 37.61 -8.40 -22.45
N ASN A 366 36.95 -7.57 -21.64
CA ASN A 366 37.27 -6.16 -21.46
C ASN A 366 37.13 -5.79 -19.96
N PRO A 367 38.18 -6.04 -19.15
CA PRO A 367 38.12 -5.88 -17.69
C PRO A 367 38.01 -4.41 -17.25
N ASP A 368 38.28 -3.46 -18.14
CA ASP A 368 38.20 -2.02 -17.88
C ASP A 368 36.78 -1.46 -18.06
N LEU A 369 35.86 -2.22 -18.68
CA LEU A 369 34.45 -1.86 -18.79
C LEU A 369 33.69 -2.32 -17.55
N VAL A 370 33.57 -1.38 -16.60
CA VAL A 370 33.01 -1.57 -15.26
C VAL A 370 31.67 -0.84 -15.16
N GLY A 371 30.62 -1.55 -14.76
CA GLY A 371 29.29 -1.00 -14.50
C GLY A 371 29.10 -0.62 -13.03
N VAL A 372 28.27 0.39 -12.78
CA VAL A 372 27.93 0.85 -11.42
C VAL A 372 26.98 -0.16 -10.78
N ALA A 373 27.29 -0.67 -9.59
CA ALA A 373 26.41 -1.65 -8.93
C ALA A 373 25.25 -0.99 -8.19
N ILE A 374 25.43 0.17 -7.54
CA ILE A 374 24.33 0.93 -6.91
C ILE A 374 23.95 2.10 -7.81
N GLU A 375 22.84 2.00 -8.54
CA GLU A 375 22.41 3.04 -9.50
C GLU A 375 21.49 4.11 -8.89
N VAL A 376 20.74 3.75 -7.84
CA VAL A 376 19.75 4.64 -7.22
C VAL A 376 19.74 4.45 -5.70
N ALA A 377 19.72 5.56 -4.95
CA ALA A 377 19.56 5.58 -3.49
C ALA A 377 18.36 6.45 -3.06
N ILE A 378 17.60 5.97 -2.09
CA ILE A 378 16.38 6.58 -1.55
C ILE A 378 16.56 6.89 -0.06
N TYR A 379 16.20 8.09 0.34
CA TYR A 379 16.33 8.66 1.69
C TYR A 379 14.98 9.15 2.23
N ARG A 380 14.86 9.19 3.56
CA ARG A 380 13.73 9.81 4.28
C ARG A 380 13.93 11.30 4.55
#